data_AF-X0W928-F1
#
_entry.id   AF-X0W928-F1
#
_cell.length_a   1.000
_cell.length_b   1.000
_cell.length_c   1.000
_cell.angle_alpha   90.00
_cell.angle_beta   90.00
_cell.angle_gamma   90.00
#
_symmetry.space_group_name_H-M   'P 1'
#
loop_
_entity.id
_entity.type
_entity.pdbx_description
1 polymer ?
#
loop_
_entity_poly.entity_id
_entity_poly.type
_entity_poly.pdbx_seq_one_letter_code
_entity_poly.pdbx_strand_id
1 'polypeptide(L)'
;MADMNLQITDFDPSQTSAIYDALSASWRLNRDFAEMHLHVLRNGEHLDRFGAGGEAGGPADEAASQYAWRKNASFAIDHCADLINLRVDNIFRAPPVRRYDDSPYRDFIDQFLANVDGGGTDVTTFMRRNLPLYYVNGMDFVVDKQSPPDGLQPRTLAQERALGLLPYVHAFGPLERLDWACDHAGRYLWARYDLGEVPAE
;
A
#
# COMPACT_ATOMS: atom_id res chain seq x y z
N MET A 1 0.88 -36.87 -14.60
CA MET A 1 1.46 -36.17 -13.44
C MET A 1 2.58 -35.32 -13.98
N ALA A 2 2.35 -34.02 -14.12
CA ALA A 2 3.38 -33.09 -14.55
C ALA A 2 4.15 -32.65 -13.31
N ASP A 3 5.46 -32.85 -13.31
CA ASP A 3 6.36 -32.35 -12.28
C ASP A 3 6.23 -30.82 -12.22
N MET A 4 5.68 -30.32 -11.11
CA MET A 4 5.81 -28.92 -10.72
C MET A 4 7.27 -28.70 -10.34
N ASN A 5 8.06 -28.24 -11.31
CA ASN A 5 9.38 -27.69 -11.08
C ASN A 5 9.20 -26.41 -10.23
N LEU A 6 9.22 -26.57 -8.90
CA LEU A 6 9.40 -25.47 -7.97
C LEU A 6 10.75 -24.84 -8.30
N GLN A 7 10.74 -23.68 -8.97
CA GLN A 7 11.93 -22.84 -9.05
C GLN A 7 12.23 -22.36 -7.63
N ILE A 8 13.09 -23.11 -6.94
CA ILE A 8 13.73 -22.66 -5.72
C ILE A 8 14.56 -21.45 -6.15
N THR A 9 14.18 -20.27 -5.68
CA THR A 9 14.95 -19.06 -5.94
C THR A 9 16.29 -19.23 -5.23
N ASP A 10 17.38 -19.09 -5.96
CA ASP A 10 18.75 -18.99 -5.43
C ASP A 10 19.03 -17.61 -4.81
N PHE A 11 17.97 -16.85 -4.50
CA PHE A 11 18.04 -15.56 -3.86
C PHE A 11 18.65 -15.69 -2.47
N ASP A 12 19.95 -15.40 -2.40
CA ASP A 12 20.70 -15.24 -1.17
C ASP A 12 20.80 -13.74 -0.85
N PRO A 13 20.04 -13.22 0.14
CA PRO A 13 20.06 -11.80 0.47
C PRO A 13 21.41 -11.33 1.04
N SER A 14 22.36 -12.25 1.30
CA SER A 14 23.73 -11.93 1.69
C SER A 14 24.67 -11.73 0.49
N GLN A 15 24.27 -12.13 -0.72
CA GLN A 15 25.03 -11.92 -1.93
C GLN A 15 24.63 -10.61 -2.61
N THR A 16 25.54 -9.65 -2.59
CA THR A 16 25.39 -8.39 -3.31
C THR A 16 25.88 -8.53 -4.74
N SER A 17 25.18 -7.91 -5.68
CA SER A 17 25.65 -7.78 -7.07
C SER A 17 26.89 -6.89 -7.11
N ALA A 18 27.84 -7.15 -8.02
CA ALA A 18 28.99 -6.28 -8.25
C ALA A 18 28.59 -4.81 -8.58
N ILE A 19 27.41 -4.61 -9.16
CA ILE A 19 26.83 -3.27 -9.38
C ILE A 19 26.41 -2.63 -8.05
N TYR A 20 25.83 -3.42 -7.15
CA TYR A 20 25.46 -2.96 -5.80
C TYR A 20 26.70 -2.49 -5.06
N ASP A 21 27.78 -3.28 -5.06
CA ASP A 21 29.02 -2.92 -4.37
C ASP A 21 29.67 -1.66 -4.95
N ALA A 22 29.71 -1.55 -6.28
CA ALA A 22 30.25 -0.39 -6.98
C ALA A 22 29.48 0.91 -6.69
N LEU A 23 28.17 0.82 -6.49
CA LEU A 23 27.30 1.98 -6.24
C LEU A 23 27.03 2.21 -4.74
N SER A 24 27.34 1.24 -3.88
CA SER A 24 27.02 1.25 -2.45
C SER A 24 27.52 2.51 -1.72
N ALA A 25 28.72 2.99 -2.04
CA ALA A 25 29.26 4.22 -1.47
C ALA A 25 28.42 5.44 -1.89
N SER A 26 28.03 5.52 -3.16
CA SER A 26 27.17 6.60 -3.68
C SER A 26 25.76 6.53 -3.10
N TRP A 27 25.20 5.33 -2.90
CA TRP A 27 23.90 5.17 -2.27
C TRP A 27 23.93 5.50 -0.79
N ARG A 28 24.98 5.10 -0.05
CA ARG A 28 25.18 5.54 1.34
C ARG A 28 25.34 7.05 1.45
N LEU A 29 26.05 7.67 0.51
CA LEU A 29 26.22 9.12 0.43
C LEU A 29 24.90 9.89 0.21
N ASN A 30 23.98 9.30 -0.55
CA ASN A 30 22.68 9.89 -0.87
C ASN A 30 21.52 9.25 -0.08
N ARG A 31 21.84 8.41 0.90
CA ARG A 31 20.85 7.62 1.65
C ARG A 31 19.85 8.54 2.36
N ASP A 32 20.34 9.62 2.91
CA ASP A 32 19.54 10.62 3.62
C ASP A 32 18.59 11.38 2.67
N PHE A 33 18.98 11.53 1.40
CA PHE A 33 18.14 12.09 0.33
C PHE A 33 17.14 11.07 -0.24
N ALA A 34 17.51 9.79 -0.27
CA ALA A 34 16.69 8.72 -0.85
C ALA A 34 15.66 8.16 0.13
N GLU A 35 16.01 8.07 1.42
CA GLU A 35 15.15 7.48 2.45
C GLU A 35 14.25 8.54 3.11
N MET A 36 14.66 9.83 3.15
CA MET A 36 13.90 10.98 3.70
C MET A 36 13.17 10.75 5.03
N HIS A 37 13.56 9.71 5.78
CA HIS A 37 12.89 9.35 7.00
C HIS A 37 13.36 10.26 8.14
N LEU A 38 12.43 10.70 8.97
CA LEU A 38 12.69 11.61 10.09
C LEU A 38 13.80 11.11 11.04
N HIS A 39 13.94 9.79 11.21
CA HIS A 39 14.98 9.21 12.06
C HIS A 39 16.38 9.26 11.41
N VAL A 40 16.46 9.18 10.07
CA VAL A 40 17.72 9.32 9.31
C VAL A 40 18.19 10.78 9.34
N LEU A 41 17.28 11.73 9.10
CA LEU A 41 17.57 13.16 9.21
C LEU A 41 18.00 13.58 10.63
N ARG A 42 17.38 12.99 11.66
CA ARG A 42 17.70 13.27 13.07
C ARG A 42 19.00 12.64 13.55
N ASN A 43 19.37 11.48 13.02
CA ASN A 43 20.66 10.86 13.28
C ASN A 43 21.81 11.69 12.69
N GLY A 44 21.53 12.47 11.64
CA GLY A 44 22.38 13.56 11.20
C GLY A 44 23.63 13.13 10.45
N GLU A 45 23.69 11.92 9.89
CA GLU A 45 24.88 11.37 9.22
C GLU A 45 25.33 12.25 8.03
N HIS A 46 24.39 12.72 7.20
CA HIS A 46 24.69 13.70 6.15
C HIS A 46 24.94 15.11 6.69
N LEU A 47 24.18 15.54 7.71
CA LEU A 47 24.31 16.88 8.31
C LEU A 47 25.65 17.06 9.04
N ASP A 48 26.17 16.00 9.64
CA ASP A 48 27.39 16.00 10.47
C ASP A 48 28.62 16.30 9.60
N ARG A 49 28.55 15.96 8.31
CA ARG A 49 29.58 16.28 7.31
C ARG A 49 29.71 17.79 7.05
N PHE A 50 28.65 18.56 7.28
CA PHE A 50 28.65 20.02 7.13
C PHE A 50 28.89 20.78 8.45
N GLY A 51 28.77 20.13 9.60
CA GLY A 51 28.79 20.80 10.92
C GLY A 51 30.00 20.52 11.80
N ALA A 52 30.61 19.33 11.72
CA ALA A 52 31.65 18.89 12.67
C ALA A 52 33.01 18.56 12.02
N GLY A 53 33.36 19.23 10.92
CA GLY A 53 34.68 19.11 10.28
C GLY A 53 34.82 17.98 9.24
N GLY A 54 33.76 17.64 8.52
CA GLY A 54 33.79 16.66 7.41
C GLY A 54 34.38 17.20 6.10
N GLU A 55 34.77 16.26 5.22
CA GLU A 55 35.47 16.47 3.93
C GLU A 55 34.93 17.66 3.12
N ALA A 56 35.81 18.64 2.91
CA ALA A 56 35.59 19.91 2.20
C ALA A 56 34.98 21.06 3.03
N GLY A 57 35.63 21.42 4.14
CA GLY A 57 35.66 22.82 4.57
C GLY A 57 34.30 23.45 4.89
N GLY A 58 33.40 22.72 5.55
CA GLY A 58 32.33 23.36 6.32
C GLY A 58 32.93 24.39 7.29
N PRO A 59 32.25 25.53 7.53
CA PRO A 59 32.83 26.64 8.28
C PRO A 59 33.39 26.13 9.60
N ALA A 60 34.71 26.28 9.79
CA ALA A 60 35.50 25.68 10.88
C ALA A 60 35.09 26.13 12.30
N ASP A 61 33.99 26.89 12.44
CA ASP A 61 33.62 27.67 13.61
C ASP A 61 32.13 27.53 14.01
N GLU A 62 31.37 26.59 13.46
CA GLU A 62 29.98 26.40 13.94
C GLU A 62 29.98 25.82 15.36
N ALA A 63 29.46 26.60 16.32
CA ALA A 63 29.32 26.14 17.69
C ALA A 63 28.38 24.93 17.78
N ALA A 64 28.75 23.93 18.58
CA ALA A 64 27.97 22.69 18.73
C ALA A 64 26.49 22.92 19.10
N SER A 65 26.19 23.99 19.83
CA SER A 65 24.81 24.40 20.17
C SER A 65 24.00 24.86 18.97
N GLN A 66 24.60 25.57 18.01
CA GLN A 66 23.94 25.99 16.77
C GLN A 66 23.70 24.80 15.84
N TYR A 67 24.68 23.90 15.75
CA TYR A 67 24.55 22.68 14.99
C TYR A 67 23.43 21.77 15.55
N ALA A 68 23.37 21.59 16.87
CA ALA A 68 22.29 20.86 17.53
C ALA A 68 20.92 21.51 17.31
N TRP A 69 20.84 22.83 17.34
CA TRP A 69 19.59 23.55 17.04
C TRP A 69 19.14 23.30 15.59
N ARG A 70 20.04 23.38 14.59
CA ARG A 70 19.71 23.09 13.20
C ARG A 70 19.23 21.66 12.97
N LYS A 71 19.90 20.67 13.60
CA LYS A 71 19.43 19.28 13.54
C LYS A 71 18.01 19.14 14.09
N ASN A 72 17.71 19.80 15.19
CA ASN A 72 16.38 19.80 15.80
C ASN A 72 15.33 20.59 15.01
N ALA A 73 15.76 21.64 14.31
CA ALA A 73 14.89 22.44 13.44
C ALA A 73 14.69 21.80 12.05
N SER A 74 15.43 20.74 11.72
CA SER A 74 15.24 20.02 10.46
C SER A 74 13.94 19.22 10.48
N PHE A 75 13.22 19.25 9.36
CA PHE A 75 11.99 18.49 9.16
C PHE A 75 12.01 17.89 7.76
N ALA A 76 11.48 16.67 7.64
CA ALA A 76 11.20 16.09 6.33
C ALA A 76 9.95 16.78 5.78
N ILE A 77 10.00 17.21 4.51
CA ILE A 77 8.81 17.62 3.78
C ILE A 77 8.34 16.43 2.97
N ASP A 78 7.10 15.99 3.18
CA ASP A 78 6.49 14.92 2.42
C ASP A 78 5.73 15.50 1.21
N HIS A 79 6.49 15.98 0.22
CA HIS A 79 5.90 16.47 -1.03
C HIS A 79 5.12 15.38 -1.79
N CYS A 80 5.45 14.10 -1.57
CA CYS A 80 4.73 12.99 -2.16
C CYS A 80 3.29 12.92 -1.61
N ALA A 81 3.13 13.01 -0.28
CA ALA A 81 1.81 13.07 0.34
C ALA A 81 1.01 14.27 -0.16
N ASP A 82 1.61 15.46 -0.27
CA ASP A 82 0.93 16.66 -0.78
C ASP A 82 0.42 16.46 -2.22
N LEU A 83 1.26 15.93 -3.11
CA LEU A 83 0.90 15.68 -4.50
C LEU A 83 -0.16 14.58 -4.65
N ILE A 84 -0.06 13.51 -3.85
CA ILE A 84 -1.05 12.43 -3.82
C ILE A 84 -2.39 12.97 -3.34
N ASN A 85 -2.42 13.70 -2.22
CA ASN A 85 -3.64 14.28 -1.67
C ASN A 85 -4.30 15.25 -2.65
N LEU A 86 -3.51 16.14 -3.26
CA LEU A 86 -4.00 17.04 -4.30
C LEU A 86 -4.66 16.27 -5.46
N ARG A 87 -4.07 15.15 -5.88
CA ARG A 87 -4.62 14.32 -6.97
C ARG A 87 -5.90 13.60 -6.55
N VAL A 88 -5.90 12.99 -5.37
CA VAL A 88 -7.07 12.30 -4.81
C VAL A 88 -8.25 13.27 -4.68
N ASP A 89 -8.01 14.45 -4.12
CA ASP A 89 -9.05 15.47 -3.94
C ASP A 89 -9.58 15.99 -5.28
N ASN A 90 -8.73 16.13 -6.30
CA ASN A 90 -9.19 16.50 -7.64
C ASN A 90 -10.05 15.40 -8.29
N ILE A 91 -9.68 14.12 -8.13
CA ILE A 91 -10.46 12.99 -8.67
C ILE A 91 -11.84 12.93 -8.01
N PHE A 92 -11.91 13.10 -6.70
CA PHE A 92 -13.15 13.02 -5.92
C PHE A 92 -13.81 14.39 -5.68
N ARG A 93 -13.38 15.44 -6.40
CA ARG A 93 -13.96 16.78 -6.31
C ARG A 93 -15.45 16.77 -6.64
N ALA A 94 -15.84 15.92 -7.58
CA ALA A 94 -17.23 15.58 -7.86
C ALA A 94 -17.44 14.09 -7.54
N PRO A 95 -18.55 13.71 -6.91
CA PRO A 95 -18.88 12.31 -6.71
C PRO A 95 -18.93 11.56 -8.06
N PRO A 96 -18.37 10.34 -8.15
CA PRO A 96 -18.45 9.55 -9.37
C PRO A 96 -19.89 9.24 -9.74
N VAL A 97 -20.27 9.54 -10.99
CA VAL A 97 -21.59 9.18 -11.53
C VAL A 97 -21.57 7.70 -11.89
N ARG A 98 -22.48 6.93 -11.29
CA ARG A 98 -22.68 5.51 -11.58
C ARG A 98 -24.04 5.36 -12.25
N ARG A 99 -24.10 4.63 -13.36
CA ARG A 99 -25.34 4.40 -14.13
C ARG A 99 -25.58 2.91 -14.23
N TYR A 100 -26.65 2.47 -13.59
CA TYR A 100 -27.10 1.07 -13.59
C TYR A 100 -28.63 0.97 -13.46
N ASP A 101 -29.34 2.04 -13.82
CA ASP A 101 -30.80 2.15 -13.69
C ASP A 101 -31.53 1.07 -14.52
N ASP A 102 -30.96 0.72 -15.67
CA ASP A 102 -31.47 -0.32 -16.58
C ASP A 102 -31.12 -1.76 -16.12
N SER A 103 -30.37 -1.90 -15.03
CA SER A 103 -29.99 -3.22 -14.51
C SER A 103 -31.16 -3.87 -13.77
N PRO A 104 -31.47 -5.16 -14.04
CA PRO A 104 -32.41 -5.92 -13.22
C PRO A 104 -31.92 -6.12 -11.77
N TYR A 105 -30.68 -5.72 -11.47
CA TYR A 105 -30.04 -5.82 -10.16
C TYR A 105 -29.81 -4.46 -9.49
N ARG A 106 -30.45 -3.38 -9.96
CA ARG A 106 -30.20 -2.02 -9.44
C ARG A 106 -30.30 -1.93 -7.91
N ASP A 107 -31.36 -2.50 -7.31
CA ASP A 107 -31.60 -2.41 -5.87
C ASP A 107 -30.52 -3.17 -5.07
N PHE A 108 -29.97 -4.24 -5.66
CA PHE A 108 -28.87 -5.01 -5.07
C PHE A 108 -27.53 -4.28 -5.20
N ILE A 109 -27.30 -3.64 -6.34
CA ILE A 109 -26.14 -2.79 -6.56
C ILE A 109 -26.18 -1.60 -5.59
N ASP A 110 -27.34 -0.95 -5.42
CA ASP A 110 -27.51 0.15 -4.47
C ASP A 110 -27.14 -0.25 -3.04
N GLN A 111 -27.63 -1.41 -2.58
CA GLN A 111 -27.29 -1.93 -1.25
C GLN A 111 -25.79 -2.18 -1.09
N PHE A 112 -25.17 -2.81 -2.09
CA PHE A 112 -23.72 -3.03 -2.09
C PHE A 112 -22.94 -1.71 -2.07
N LEU A 113 -23.30 -0.74 -2.92
CA LEU A 113 -22.57 0.53 -3.00
C LEU A 113 -22.74 1.40 -1.74
N ALA A 114 -23.82 1.21 -0.99
CA ALA A 114 -24.03 1.87 0.29
C ALA A 114 -23.21 1.26 1.45
N ASN A 115 -22.80 -0.01 1.33
CA ASN A 115 -22.01 -0.70 2.33
C ASN A 115 -21.09 -1.74 1.65
N VAL A 116 -19.96 -1.28 1.11
CA VAL A 116 -19.09 -2.16 0.32
C VAL A 116 -18.21 -3.05 1.16
N ASP A 117 -17.95 -2.74 2.43
CA ASP A 117 -17.04 -3.48 3.32
C ASP A 117 -17.78 -4.23 4.45
N GLY A 118 -19.12 -4.21 4.44
CA GLY A 118 -19.94 -4.75 5.52
C GLY A 118 -19.96 -3.89 6.79
N GLY A 119 -19.07 -2.90 6.93
CA GLY A 119 -18.91 -2.02 8.08
C GLY A 119 -19.68 -0.69 8.00
N GLY A 120 -20.46 -0.50 6.94
CA GLY A 120 -21.24 0.72 6.68
C GLY A 120 -20.51 1.76 5.83
N THR A 121 -19.38 1.41 5.20
CA THR A 121 -18.67 2.34 4.32
C THR A 121 -19.25 2.30 2.91
N ASP A 122 -19.67 3.46 2.39
CA ASP A 122 -20.08 3.55 0.98
C ASP A 122 -18.88 3.43 0.03
N VAL A 123 -19.14 3.01 -1.21
CA VAL A 123 -18.12 2.79 -2.24
C VAL A 123 -17.23 4.01 -2.49
N THR A 124 -17.76 5.22 -2.41
CA THR A 124 -16.99 6.44 -2.74
C THR A 124 -16.03 6.75 -1.61
N THR A 125 -16.52 6.68 -0.37
CA THR A 125 -15.69 6.82 0.83
C THR A 125 -14.62 5.74 0.89
N PHE A 126 -14.98 4.47 0.62
CA PHE A 126 -14.05 3.36 0.59
C PHE A 126 -12.93 3.57 -0.45
N MET A 127 -13.28 3.93 -1.69
CA MET A 127 -12.29 4.16 -2.74
C MET A 127 -11.41 5.38 -2.45
N ARG A 128 -11.99 6.47 -1.94
CA ARG A 128 -11.22 7.68 -1.58
C ARG A 128 -10.22 7.40 -0.46
N ARG A 129 -10.61 6.62 0.55
CA ARG A 129 -9.74 6.21 1.67
C ARG A 129 -8.55 5.37 1.21
N ASN A 130 -8.78 4.48 0.24
CA ASN A 130 -7.78 3.51 -0.22
C ASN A 130 -6.90 4.03 -1.39
N LEU A 131 -7.33 5.06 -2.12
CA LEU A 131 -6.59 5.58 -3.27
C LEU A 131 -5.18 6.12 -2.95
N PRO A 132 -4.91 6.79 -1.80
CA PRO A 132 -3.54 7.16 -1.44
C PRO A 132 -2.62 5.94 -1.33
N LEU A 133 -3.05 4.88 -0.65
CA LEU A 133 -2.27 3.64 -0.51
C LEU A 133 -2.02 2.98 -1.87
N TYR A 134 -3.01 3.03 -2.76
CA TYR A 134 -2.84 2.57 -4.14
C TYR A 134 -1.75 3.35 -4.89
N TYR A 135 -1.65 4.68 -4.71
CA TYR A 135 -0.58 5.47 -5.33
C TYR A 135 0.81 5.18 -4.77
N VAL A 136 0.93 4.92 -3.47
CA VAL A 136 2.23 4.69 -2.83
C VAL A 136 2.74 3.27 -3.10
N ASN A 137 1.87 2.27 -2.91
CA ASN A 137 2.27 0.88 -2.76
C ASN A 137 1.64 -0.05 -3.82
N GLY A 138 0.65 0.43 -4.57
CA GLY A 138 -0.29 -0.44 -5.27
C GLY A 138 -1.19 -1.20 -4.28
N MET A 139 -2.40 -1.54 -4.70
CA MET A 139 -3.32 -2.38 -3.91
C MET A 139 -4.17 -3.26 -4.82
N ASP A 140 -4.59 -4.39 -4.26
CA ASP A 140 -5.58 -5.27 -4.88
C ASP A 140 -6.94 -5.03 -4.22
N PHE A 141 -7.98 -4.94 -5.05
CA PHE A 141 -9.36 -4.91 -4.59
C PHE A 141 -10.01 -6.25 -4.91
N VAL A 142 -10.34 -7.02 -3.88
CA VAL A 142 -10.95 -8.34 -4.00
C VAL A 142 -12.40 -8.24 -3.58
N VAL A 143 -13.31 -8.66 -4.46
CA VAL A 143 -14.73 -8.79 -4.15
C VAL A 143 -14.99 -10.23 -3.76
N ASP A 144 -15.57 -10.41 -2.58
CA ASP A 144 -15.94 -11.72 -2.04
C ASP A 144 -17.38 -11.66 -1.51
N LYS A 145 -17.91 -12.79 -1.06
CA LYS A 145 -19.27 -12.92 -0.52
C LYS A 145 -19.24 -13.77 0.73
N GLN A 146 -20.02 -13.36 1.72
CA GLN A 146 -20.11 -14.09 2.98
C GLN A 146 -20.54 -15.54 2.77
N SER A 147 -19.90 -16.45 3.50
CA SER A 147 -20.37 -17.82 3.63
C SER A 147 -21.77 -17.83 4.25
N PRO A 148 -22.67 -18.70 3.77
CA PRO A 148 -23.96 -18.90 4.43
C PRO A 148 -23.79 -19.35 5.89
N PRO A 149 -24.72 -19.00 6.80
CA PRO A 149 -24.73 -19.52 8.16
C PRO A 149 -24.77 -21.06 8.19
N ASP A 150 -24.25 -21.65 9.26
CA ASP A 150 -24.16 -23.10 9.41
C ASP A 150 -25.49 -23.82 9.16
N GLY A 151 -25.41 -24.89 8.37
CA GLY A 151 -26.58 -25.70 7.98
C GLY A 151 -27.44 -25.10 6.87
N LEU A 152 -27.18 -23.85 6.43
CA LEU A 152 -27.84 -23.26 5.28
C LEU A 152 -27.00 -23.43 4.01
N GLN A 153 -27.65 -23.84 2.92
CA GLN A 153 -27.03 -24.04 1.61
C GLN A 153 -27.95 -23.42 0.55
N PRO A 154 -27.96 -22.08 0.41
CA PRO A 154 -28.76 -21.41 -0.60
C PRO A 154 -28.34 -21.91 -1.98
N ARG A 155 -29.32 -22.30 -2.80
CA ARG A 155 -29.15 -22.83 -4.16
C ARG A 155 -29.49 -21.80 -5.24
N THR A 156 -30.06 -20.66 -4.84
CA THR A 156 -30.47 -19.59 -5.76
C THR A 156 -30.08 -18.22 -5.22
N LEU A 157 -29.86 -17.25 -6.13
CA LEU A 157 -29.59 -15.86 -5.76
C LEU A 157 -30.72 -15.25 -4.91
N ALA A 158 -31.97 -15.68 -5.12
CA ALA A 158 -33.09 -15.22 -4.32
C ALA A 158 -32.98 -15.67 -2.85
N GLN A 159 -32.50 -16.89 -2.62
CA GLN A 159 -32.27 -17.40 -1.26
C GLN A 159 -31.09 -16.69 -0.58
N GLU A 160 -30.00 -16.45 -1.31
CA GLU A 160 -28.86 -15.68 -0.78
C GLU A 160 -29.28 -14.27 -0.37
N ARG A 161 -30.09 -13.60 -1.18
CA ARG A 161 -30.66 -12.28 -0.87
C ARG A 161 -31.57 -12.30 0.35
N ALA A 162 -32.42 -13.33 0.48
CA ALA A 162 -33.27 -13.49 1.65
C ALA A 162 -32.47 -13.68 2.95
N LEU A 163 -31.24 -14.20 2.85
CA LEU A 163 -30.29 -14.33 3.95
C LEU A 163 -29.39 -13.11 4.14
N GLY A 164 -29.53 -12.06 3.31
CA GLY A 164 -28.70 -10.85 3.40
C GLY A 164 -27.23 -11.08 3.03
N LEU A 165 -26.91 -12.16 2.30
CA LEU A 165 -25.55 -12.45 1.86
C LEU A 165 -25.16 -11.51 0.71
N LEU A 166 -24.64 -10.33 1.08
CA LEU A 166 -24.17 -9.33 0.14
C LEU A 166 -22.67 -9.54 -0.16
N PRO A 167 -22.22 -9.22 -1.39
CA PRO A 167 -20.81 -9.09 -1.68
C PRO A 167 -20.19 -8.00 -0.83
N TYR A 168 -18.90 -8.14 -0.55
CA TYR A 168 -18.08 -7.12 0.09
C TYR A 168 -16.73 -7.00 -0.60
N VAL A 169 -16.04 -5.89 -0.37
CA VAL A 169 -14.74 -5.56 -0.96
C VAL A 169 -13.69 -5.49 0.13
N HIS A 170 -12.62 -6.24 -0.05
CA HIS A 170 -11.38 -6.05 0.69
C HIS A 170 -10.37 -5.30 -0.17
N ALA A 171 -9.60 -4.45 0.49
CA ALA A 171 -8.42 -3.85 -0.09
C ALA A 171 -7.19 -4.48 0.56
N PHE A 172 -6.33 -5.10 -0.23
CA PHE A 172 -5.10 -5.72 0.23
C PHE A 172 -3.90 -4.89 -0.23
N GLY A 173 -3.07 -4.51 0.73
CA GLY A 173 -1.76 -3.95 0.48
C GLY A 173 -0.77 -5.00 -0.01
N PRO A 174 0.40 -4.58 -0.52
CA PRO A 174 1.39 -5.52 -1.06
C PRO A 174 1.98 -6.44 0.00
N LEU A 175 2.00 -6.04 1.28
CA LEU A 175 2.47 -6.89 2.38
C LEU A 175 1.46 -7.97 2.76
N GLU A 176 0.18 -7.76 2.45
CA GLU A 176 -0.89 -8.74 2.69
C GLU A 176 -1.02 -9.70 1.50
N ARG A 177 -0.47 -9.37 0.32
CA ARG A 177 -0.37 -10.31 -0.81
C ARG A 177 0.92 -11.11 -0.74
N LEU A 178 0.82 -12.30 -0.15
CA LEU A 178 1.94 -13.19 0.11
C LEU A 178 2.54 -13.81 -1.15
N ASP A 179 1.71 -14.09 -2.16
CA ASP A 179 2.14 -14.77 -3.39
C ASP A 179 1.12 -14.59 -4.51
N TRP A 180 1.53 -14.73 -5.77
CA TRP A 180 0.65 -14.64 -6.94
C TRP A 180 1.32 -15.22 -8.18
N ALA A 181 0.52 -15.61 -9.16
CA ALA A 181 1.00 -15.97 -10.48
C ALA A 181 0.17 -15.29 -11.57
N CYS A 182 0.84 -14.96 -12.68
CA CYS A 182 0.19 -14.47 -13.89
C CYS A 182 0.50 -15.36 -15.08
N ASP A 183 -0.35 -15.29 -16.10
CA ASP A 183 -0.03 -15.80 -17.42
C ASP A 183 0.96 -14.86 -18.16
N HIS A 184 1.35 -15.26 -19.37
CA HIS A 184 2.29 -14.48 -20.18
C HIS A 184 1.77 -13.09 -20.58
N ALA A 185 0.45 -12.85 -20.51
CA ALA A 185 -0.17 -11.56 -20.77
C ALA A 185 -0.29 -10.69 -19.50
N GLY A 186 0.22 -11.17 -18.35
CA GLY A 186 0.13 -10.47 -17.07
C GLY A 186 -1.24 -10.60 -16.38
N ARG A 187 -2.12 -11.50 -16.84
CA ARG A 187 -3.41 -11.75 -16.18
C ARG A 187 -3.21 -12.67 -14.99
N TYR A 188 -3.81 -12.35 -13.85
CA TYR A 188 -3.76 -13.21 -12.66
C TYR A 188 -4.32 -14.60 -12.95
N LEU A 189 -3.55 -15.62 -12.60
CA LEU A 189 -3.99 -17.01 -12.49
C LEU A 189 -4.51 -17.28 -11.08
N TRP A 190 -3.79 -16.79 -10.08
CA TRP A 190 -4.17 -16.84 -8.67
C TRP A 190 -3.37 -15.80 -7.88
N ALA A 191 -3.91 -15.42 -6.72
CA ALA A 191 -3.23 -14.62 -5.70
C ALA A 191 -3.55 -15.21 -4.32
N ARG A 192 -2.59 -15.13 -3.41
CA ARG A 192 -2.71 -15.57 -2.02
C ARG A 192 -2.58 -14.36 -1.11
N TYR A 193 -3.60 -14.17 -0.28
CA TYR A 193 -3.67 -13.07 0.68
C TYR A 193 -3.56 -13.60 2.10
N ASP A 194 -2.90 -12.84 2.96
CA ASP A 194 -2.96 -12.99 4.41
C ASP A 194 -4.23 -12.29 4.91
N LEU A 195 -5.08 -13.03 5.61
CA LEU A 195 -6.31 -12.50 6.23
C LEU A 195 -6.10 -12.15 7.70
N GLY A 196 -4.89 -12.30 8.22
CA GLY A 196 -4.56 -12.18 9.63
C GLY A 196 -4.99 -13.39 10.45
N GLU A 197 -4.84 -13.28 11.77
CA GLU A 197 -5.31 -14.29 12.71
C GLU A 197 -6.83 -14.22 12.84
N VAL A 198 -7.50 -15.38 12.79
CA VAL A 198 -8.91 -15.47 13.16
C VAL A 198 -9.00 -15.19 14.66
N PRO A 199 -9.78 -14.17 15.09
CA PRO A 199 -9.95 -13.92 16.53
C PRO A 199 -10.46 -15.19 17.20
N ALA A 200 -9.81 -15.61 18.29
CA ALA A 200 -10.35 -16.68 19.12
C ALA A 200 -11.70 -16.23 19.69
N GLU A 201 -12.73 -17.06 19.49
CA GLU A 201 -14.08 -16.85 20.03
C GLU A 201 -14.12 -16.66 21.55
#